data_AF-A0A1M4YEG2-F1
#
_entry.id   AF-A0A1M4YEG2-F1
#
_cell.length_a   1.000
_cell.length_b   1.000
_cell.length_c   1.000
_cell.angle_alpha   90.00
_cell.angle_beta   90.00
_cell.angle_gamma   90.00
#
_symmetry.space_group_name_H-M   'P 1'
#
loop_
_entity.id
_entity.type
_entity.pdbx_description
1 polymer ?
#
loop_
_entity_poly.entity_id
_entity_poly.type
_entity_poly.pdbx_seq_one_letter_code
_entity_poly.pdbx_strand_id
1 'polypeptide(L)'
;MVNYVWLGMMVFGILVAAARGHIEVVTKAALDGAQVAVKTSLSLIAIITFWLGIMKLAEAAGLVRALARLVRPVTSFLFPSVPRDHPAMGAIVMNLSANILGLGNAATPMGLIAMQELQKLNKRRPDTASEAMCTFLALNTGCITVIPTTIIGIRVLYGSQDPAEIVGTTIFATLCGMTVAILADRILRSLYRNRW
;
A
#
# COMPACT_ATOMS: atom_id res chain seq x y z
N MET A 1 -16.03 5.79 -8.57
CA MET A 1 -15.77 7.20 -8.22
C MET A 1 -14.56 7.77 -8.95
N VAL A 2 -13.36 7.17 -8.84
CA VAL A 2 -12.13 7.67 -9.50
C VAL A 2 -12.24 7.73 -11.03
N ASN A 3 -12.86 6.73 -11.68
CA ASN A 3 -13.03 6.72 -13.14
C ASN A 3 -13.81 7.94 -13.66
N TYR A 4 -14.82 8.40 -12.90
CA TYR A 4 -15.60 9.58 -13.27
C TYR A 4 -14.78 10.88 -13.14
N VAL A 5 -13.92 10.96 -12.11
CA VAL A 5 -13.02 12.10 -11.93
C VAL A 5 -12.02 12.19 -13.08
N TRP A 6 -11.37 11.07 -13.42
CA TRP A 6 -10.43 10.99 -14.54
C TRP A 6 -11.08 11.36 -15.87
N LEU A 7 -12.25 10.78 -16.15
CA LEU A 7 -13.00 11.08 -17.35
C LEU A 7 -13.39 12.56 -17.41
N GLY A 8 -13.85 13.14 -16.29
CA GLY A 8 -14.15 14.56 -16.19
C GLY A 8 -12.94 15.44 -16.50
N MET A 9 -11.76 15.13 -15.95
CA MET A 9 -10.52 15.86 -16.23
C MET A 9 -10.11 15.78 -17.70
N MET A 10 -10.19 14.58 -18.31
CA MET A 10 -9.86 14.41 -19.73
C MET A 10 -10.82 15.20 -20.62
N VAL A 11 -12.14 15.04 -20.41
CA VAL A 11 -13.17 15.74 -21.20
C VAL A 11 -13.03 17.24 -21.08
N PHE A 12 -12.82 17.75 -19.86
CA PHE A 12 -12.60 19.19 -19.64
C PHE A 12 -11.36 19.70 -20.39
N GLY A 13 -10.25 18.96 -20.32
CA GLY A 13 -9.03 19.29 -21.06
C GLY A 13 -9.24 19.35 -22.57
N ILE A 14 -9.98 18.38 -23.13
CA ILE A 14 -10.31 18.33 -24.56
C ILE A 14 -11.18 19.53 -24.96
N LEU A 15 -12.21 19.85 -24.17
CA LEU A 15 -13.09 21.00 -24.43
C LEU A 15 -12.33 22.32 -24.40
N VAL A 16 -11.42 22.51 -23.45
CA VAL A 16 -10.58 23.72 -23.38
C VAL A 16 -9.62 23.81 -24.57
N ALA A 17 -9.02 22.70 -24.99
CA ALA A 17 -8.15 22.65 -26.16
C ALA A 17 -8.93 22.97 -27.45
N ALA A 18 -10.14 22.44 -27.59
CA ALA A 18 -11.05 22.72 -28.70
C ALA A 18 -11.46 24.20 -28.73
N ALA A 19 -11.86 24.76 -27.57
CA ALA A 19 -12.28 26.16 -27.46
C ALA A 19 -11.15 27.16 -27.76
N ARG A 20 -9.89 26.79 -27.51
CA ARG A 20 -8.71 27.59 -27.85
C ARG A 20 -8.17 27.36 -29.26
N GLY A 21 -8.77 26.45 -30.04
CA GLY A 21 -8.35 26.13 -31.41
C GLY A 21 -7.08 25.29 -31.52
N HIS A 22 -6.61 24.68 -30.42
CA HIS A 22 -5.37 23.89 -30.35
C HIS A 22 -5.66 22.40 -30.10
N ILE A 23 -6.54 21.80 -30.90
CA ILE A 23 -6.97 20.41 -30.71
C ILE A 23 -5.80 19.42 -30.87
N GLU A 24 -4.79 19.76 -31.68
CA GLU A 24 -3.59 18.94 -31.91
C GLU A 24 -2.80 18.65 -30.63
N VAL A 25 -2.90 19.51 -29.61
CA VAL A 25 -2.22 19.33 -28.31
C VAL A 25 -2.73 18.07 -27.61
N VAL A 26 -4.01 17.71 -27.78
CA VAL A 26 -4.60 16.50 -27.19
C VAL A 26 -3.94 15.25 -27.78
N THR A 27 -3.84 15.17 -29.10
CA THR A 27 -3.23 14.02 -29.80
C THR A 27 -1.75 13.91 -29.45
N LYS A 28 -1.03 15.03 -29.43
CA LYS A 28 0.39 15.06 -29.07
C LYS A 28 0.60 14.61 -27.61
N ALA A 29 -0.18 15.13 -26.67
CA ALA A 29 -0.10 14.73 -25.27
C ALA A 29 -0.40 13.24 -25.06
N ALA A 30 -1.35 12.67 -25.81
CA ALA A 30 -1.65 11.24 -25.76
C ALA A 30 -0.47 10.38 -26.26
N LEU A 31 0.15 10.76 -27.38
CA LEU A 31 1.31 10.05 -27.94
C LEU A 31 2.56 10.18 -27.04
N ASP A 32 2.85 11.39 -26.57
CA ASP A 32 3.96 11.66 -25.65
C ASP A 32 3.76 10.88 -24.33
N GLY A 33 2.53 10.87 -23.81
CA GLY A 33 2.16 10.09 -22.63
C GLY A 33 2.37 8.60 -22.81
N ALA A 34 2.01 8.04 -23.97
CA ALA A 34 2.24 6.63 -24.29
C ALA A 34 3.75 6.31 -24.34
N GLN A 35 4.57 7.17 -24.96
CA GLN A 35 6.02 6.97 -25.02
C GLN A 35 6.66 7.04 -23.63
N VAL A 36 6.27 8.02 -22.82
CA VAL A 36 6.71 8.14 -21.42
C VAL A 36 6.33 6.89 -20.63
N ALA A 37 5.09 6.42 -20.77
CA ALA A 37 4.62 5.22 -20.08
C ALA A 37 5.47 3.98 -20.42
N VAL A 38 5.78 3.75 -21.70
CA VAL A 38 6.62 2.61 -22.12
C VAL A 38 8.06 2.76 -21.59
N LYS A 39 8.68 3.93 -21.74
CA LYS A 39 10.06 4.17 -21.28
C LYS A 39 10.20 4.00 -19.77
N THR A 40 9.25 4.56 -19.01
CA THR A 40 9.21 4.43 -17.56
C THR A 40 8.97 2.99 -17.15
N SER A 41 8.04 2.29 -17.80
CA SER A 41 7.75 0.88 -17.49
C SER A 41 8.98 -0.02 -17.69
N LEU A 42 9.69 0.10 -18.82
CA LEU A 42 10.91 -0.68 -19.09
C LEU A 42 12.01 -0.41 -18.06
N SER A 43 12.20 0.85 -17.68
CA SER A 43 13.21 1.24 -16.70
C SER A 43 12.86 0.75 -15.29
N LEU A 44 11.58 0.81 -14.91
CA LEU A 44 11.09 0.28 -13.63
C LEU A 44 11.19 -1.25 -13.57
N ILE A 45 10.95 -1.98 -14.68
CA ILE A 45 11.02 -3.45 -14.70
C ILE A 45 12.38 -3.94 -14.22
N ALA A 46 13.49 -3.38 -14.73
CA ALA A 46 14.84 -3.81 -14.36
C ALA A 46 15.10 -3.62 -12.86
N ILE A 47 14.81 -2.42 -12.34
CA ILE A 47 15.06 -2.05 -10.94
C ILE A 47 14.16 -2.84 -10.00
N ILE A 48 12.86 -2.93 -10.30
CA ILE A 48 11.89 -3.68 -9.49
C ILE A 48 12.22 -5.17 -9.49
N THR A 49 12.59 -5.76 -10.63
CA THR A 49 12.96 -7.18 -10.72
C THR A 49 14.18 -7.50 -9.86
N PHE A 50 15.21 -6.64 -9.90
CA PHE A 50 16.40 -6.78 -9.06
C PHE A 50 16.05 -6.76 -7.56
N TRP A 51 15.32 -5.73 -7.12
CA TRP A 51 14.95 -5.60 -5.71
C TRP A 51 14.01 -6.71 -5.25
N LEU A 52 13.03 -7.10 -6.07
CA LEU A 52 12.16 -8.24 -5.77
C LEU A 52 12.95 -9.56 -5.70
N GLY A 53 13.99 -9.73 -6.52
CA GLY A 53 14.89 -10.87 -6.46
C GLY A 53 15.65 -10.96 -5.12
N ILE A 54 16.28 -9.86 -4.70
CA ILE A 54 16.93 -9.77 -3.37
C ILE A 54 15.93 -10.07 -2.25
N MET A 55 14.73 -9.52 -2.35
CA MET A 55 13.72 -9.73 -1.32
C MET A 55 13.19 -11.17 -1.29
N LYS A 56 13.07 -11.85 -2.43
CA LYS A 56 12.76 -13.28 -2.48
C LYS A 56 13.85 -14.12 -1.81
N LEU A 57 15.12 -13.74 -1.97
CA LEU A 57 16.22 -14.39 -1.25
C LEU A 57 16.09 -14.17 0.26
N ALA A 58 15.75 -12.96 0.72
CA ALA A 58 15.52 -12.67 2.12
C ALA A 58 14.32 -13.46 2.71
N GLU A 59 13.25 -13.61 1.93
CA GLU A 59 12.11 -14.46 2.28
C GLU A 59 12.52 -15.92 2.42
N ALA A 60 13.24 -16.46 1.43
CA ALA A 60 13.76 -17.83 1.44
C ALA A 60 14.74 -18.09 2.60
N ALA A 61 15.56 -17.09 2.95
CA ALA A 61 16.44 -17.10 4.12
C ALA A 61 15.68 -17.04 5.46
N GLY A 62 14.36 -16.87 5.44
CA GLY A 62 13.50 -16.87 6.61
C GLY A 62 13.40 -15.51 7.31
N LEU A 63 13.88 -14.42 6.71
CA LEU A 63 13.78 -13.06 7.28
C LEU A 63 12.32 -12.67 7.53
N VAL A 64 11.43 -12.98 6.57
CA VAL A 64 9.99 -12.73 6.72
C VAL A 64 9.39 -13.52 7.88
N ARG A 65 9.84 -14.77 8.10
CA ARG A 65 9.38 -15.60 9.23
C ARG A 65 9.92 -15.10 10.58
N ALA A 66 11.13 -14.56 10.59
CA ALA A 66 11.71 -13.93 11.77
C ALA A 66 10.98 -12.64 12.12
N LEU A 67 10.75 -11.77 11.14
CA LEU A 67 9.99 -10.54 11.30
C LEU A 67 8.53 -10.81 11.70
N ALA A 68 7.91 -11.84 11.11
CA ALA A 68 6.57 -12.28 11.47
C ALA A 68 6.49 -12.65 12.97
N ARG A 69 7.51 -13.33 13.52
CA ARG A 69 7.58 -13.64 14.95
C ARG A 69 7.74 -12.39 15.81
N LEU A 70 8.52 -11.41 15.35
CA LEU A 70 8.71 -10.13 16.03
C LEU A 70 7.43 -9.26 16.04
N VAL A 71 6.68 -9.29 14.95
CA VAL A 71 5.45 -8.50 14.76
C VAL A 71 4.23 -9.18 15.41
N ARG A 72 4.27 -10.50 15.63
CA ARG A 72 3.20 -11.28 16.28
C ARG A 72 2.67 -10.70 17.60
N PRO A 73 3.49 -10.26 18.58
CA PRO A 73 2.98 -9.65 19.80
C PRO A 73 2.20 -8.35 19.50
N VAL A 74 2.71 -7.50 18.60
CA VAL A 74 2.06 -6.24 18.21
C VAL A 74 0.72 -6.52 17.54
N THR A 75 0.66 -7.46 16.60
CA THR A 75 -0.59 -7.80 15.91
C THR A 75 -1.61 -8.44 16.86
N SER A 76 -1.17 -9.28 17.80
CA SER A 76 -2.08 -9.84 18.81
C SER A 76 -2.70 -8.77 19.72
N PHE A 77 -2.00 -7.66 19.95
CA PHE A 77 -2.50 -6.51 20.70
C PHE A 77 -3.44 -5.60 19.87
N LEU A 78 -3.14 -5.45 18.57
CA LEU A 78 -3.96 -4.65 17.65
C LEU A 78 -5.26 -5.34 17.24
N PHE A 79 -5.28 -6.67 17.18
CA PHE A 79 -6.41 -7.49 16.74
C PHE A 79 -6.97 -8.38 17.85
N PRO A 80 -7.50 -7.83 18.96
CA PRO A 80 -7.99 -8.63 20.08
C PRO A 80 -9.22 -9.50 19.74
N SER A 81 -9.96 -9.14 18.69
CA SER A 81 -11.16 -9.87 18.24
C SER A 81 -10.87 -11.05 17.31
N VAL A 82 -9.61 -11.27 16.93
CA VAL A 82 -9.21 -12.36 16.03
C VAL A 82 -8.55 -13.47 16.85
N PRO A 83 -9.00 -14.74 16.76
CA PRO A 83 -8.37 -15.84 17.47
C PRO A 83 -6.90 -16.00 17.05
N ARG A 84 -6.01 -16.25 18.02
CA ARG A 84 -4.55 -16.30 17.79
C ARG A 84 -4.11 -17.39 16.80
N ASP A 85 -4.87 -18.47 16.71
CA ASP A 85 -4.60 -19.60 15.82
C ASP A 85 -5.43 -19.56 14.53
N HIS A 86 -6.19 -18.48 14.29
CA HIS A 86 -6.96 -18.32 13.06
C HIS A 86 -6.03 -17.96 11.89
N PRO A 87 -6.24 -18.52 10.67
CA PRO A 87 -5.43 -18.21 9.49
C PRO A 87 -5.37 -16.71 9.14
N ALA A 88 -6.41 -15.94 9.50
CA ALA A 88 -6.40 -14.47 9.41
C ALA A 88 -5.16 -13.83 10.07
N MET A 89 -4.75 -14.31 11.26
CA MET A 89 -3.58 -13.75 11.95
C MET A 89 -2.29 -13.99 11.18
N GLY A 90 -2.12 -15.17 10.57
CA GLY A 90 -0.96 -15.48 9.74
C GLY A 90 -0.87 -14.56 8.52
N ALA A 91 -1.99 -14.38 7.81
CA ALA A 91 -2.07 -13.51 6.65
C ALA A 91 -1.81 -12.03 6.99
N ILE A 92 -2.37 -11.52 8.10
CA ILE A 92 -2.14 -10.16 8.60
C ILE A 92 -0.65 -9.94 8.92
N VAL A 93 -0.05 -10.87 9.66
CA VAL A 93 1.37 -10.78 10.05
C VAL A 93 2.27 -10.81 8.82
N MET A 94 1.96 -11.66 7.84
CA MET A 94 2.72 -11.74 6.59
C MET A 94 2.59 -10.49 5.74
N ASN A 95 1.38 -9.93 5.61
CA ASN A 95 1.14 -8.65 4.91
C ASN A 95 1.90 -7.49 5.57
N LEU A 96 1.81 -7.33 6.90
CA LEU A 96 2.51 -6.26 7.60
C LEU A 96 4.03 -6.42 7.52
N SER A 97 4.53 -7.65 7.65
CA SER A 97 5.96 -7.96 7.49
C SER A 97 6.44 -7.61 6.08
N ALA A 98 5.66 -7.93 5.05
CA ALA A 98 5.95 -7.55 3.67
C ALA A 98 6.00 -6.03 3.51
N ASN A 99 5.01 -5.30 4.02
CA ASN A 99 4.99 -3.83 3.97
C ASN A 99 6.20 -3.20 4.68
N ILE A 100 6.57 -3.68 5.88
CA ILE A 100 7.75 -3.22 6.63
C ILE A 100 9.02 -3.37 5.81
N LEU A 101 9.16 -4.47 5.07
CA LEU A 101 10.32 -4.72 4.21
C LEU A 101 10.22 -4.06 2.83
N GLY A 102 9.16 -3.28 2.54
CA GLY A 102 8.95 -2.65 1.24
C GLY A 102 8.53 -3.62 0.13
N LEU A 103 7.99 -4.79 0.48
CA LEU A 103 7.47 -5.81 -0.42
C LEU A 103 6.01 -5.54 -0.82
N GLY A 104 5.69 -4.32 -1.25
CA GLY A 104 4.30 -3.93 -1.56
C GLY A 104 3.59 -4.87 -2.54
N ASN A 105 4.33 -5.40 -3.54
CA ASN A 105 3.78 -6.35 -4.53
C ASN A 105 3.41 -7.72 -3.91
N ALA A 106 4.09 -8.15 -2.85
CA ALA A 106 3.73 -9.37 -2.11
C ALA A 106 2.71 -9.08 -1.00
N ALA A 107 2.67 -7.84 -0.49
CA ALA A 107 1.75 -7.44 0.57
C ALA A 107 0.29 -7.44 0.09
N THR A 108 0.00 -6.93 -1.11
CA THR A 108 -1.37 -6.84 -1.64
C THR A 108 -2.11 -8.18 -1.73
N PRO A 109 -1.57 -9.25 -2.34
CA PRO A 109 -2.25 -10.55 -2.38
C PRO A 109 -2.45 -11.13 -0.96
N MET A 110 -1.47 -10.97 -0.06
CA MET A 110 -1.60 -11.38 1.34
C MET A 110 -2.67 -10.57 2.08
N GLY A 111 -2.82 -9.29 1.75
CA GLY A 111 -3.84 -8.42 2.31
C GLY A 111 -5.25 -8.81 1.88
N LEU A 112 -5.43 -9.22 0.61
CA LEU A 112 -6.72 -9.75 0.13
C LEU A 112 -7.09 -11.05 0.83
N ILE A 113 -6.13 -11.97 1.01
CA ILE A 113 -6.34 -13.20 1.78
C ILE A 113 -6.70 -12.88 3.24
N ALA A 114 -5.98 -11.95 3.88
CA ALA A 114 -6.29 -11.49 5.23
C ALA A 114 -7.72 -10.94 5.34
N MET A 115 -8.16 -10.10 4.39
CA MET A 115 -9.52 -9.58 4.35
C MET A 115 -10.57 -10.66 4.17
N GLN A 116 -10.33 -11.65 3.30
CA GLN A 116 -11.22 -12.80 3.12
C GLN A 116 -11.35 -13.63 4.40
N GLU A 117 -10.24 -13.89 5.09
CA GLU A 117 -10.25 -14.62 6.36
C GLU A 117 -10.91 -13.83 7.49
N LEU A 118 -10.71 -12.51 7.55
CA LEU A 118 -11.42 -11.63 8.49
C LEU A 118 -12.92 -11.60 8.20
N GLN A 119 -13.33 -11.64 6.94
CA GLN A 119 -14.73 -11.67 6.55
C GLN A 119 -15.43 -12.96 6.99
N LYS A 120 -14.74 -14.10 7.01
CA LYS A 120 -15.29 -15.37 7.56
C LYS A 120 -15.61 -15.27 9.05
N LEU A 121 -14.91 -14.41 9.79
CA LEU A 121 -15.17 -14.12 11.20
C LEU A 121 -16.31 -13.10 11.39
N ASN A 122 -16.64 -12.33 10.35
CA ASN A 122 -17.67 -11.29 10.36
C ASN A 122 -19.10 -11.85 10.15
N LYS A 123 -19.51 -12.81 10.98
CA LYS A 123 -20.77 -13.54 10.80
C LYS A 123 -22.02 -12.72 11.11
N ARG A 124 -21.92 -11.68 11.95
CA ARG A 124 -23.08 -10.90 12.41
C ARG A 124 -23.57 -9.87 11.38
N ARG A 125 -22.66 -9.27 10.59
CA ARG A 125 -22.98 -8.22 9.61
C ARG A 125 -22.05 -8.32 8.41
N PRO A 126 -22.28 -9.26 7.48
CA PRO A 126 -21.38 -9.48 6.35
C PRO A 126 -21.26 -8.24 5.43
N ASP A 127 -22.31 -7.42 5.32
CA ASP A 127 -22.30 -6.22 4.48
C ASP A 127 -21.60 -5.01 5.13
N THR A 128 -21.10 -5.14 6.36
CA THR A 128 -20.43 -4.07 7.10
C THR A 128 -19.04 -4.50 7.54
N ALA A 129 -18.03 -3.67 7.36
CA ALA A 129 -16.67 -3.99 7.80
C ALA A 129 -16.61 -4.23 9.32
N SER A 130 -15.94 -5.31 9.73
CA SER A 130 -15.66 -5.57 11.14
C SER A 130 -14.56 -4.65 11.68
N GLU A 131 -14.50 -4.48 13.00
CA GLU A 131 -13.46 -3.66 13.64
C GLU A 131 -12.04 -4.10 13.25
N ALA A 132 -11.80 -5.42 13.14
CA ALA A 132 -10.53 -5.95 12.69
C ALA A 132 -10.23 -5.60 11.22
N MET A 133 -11.24 -5.54 10.34
CA MET A 133 -11.02 -5.12 8.96
C MET A 133 -10.67 -3.63 8.88
N CYS A 134 -11.33 -2.79 9.69
CA CYS A 134 -11.01 -1.36 9.78
C CYS A 134 -9.58 -1.13 10.28
N THR A 135 -9.18 -1.77 11.40
CA THR A 135 -7.81 -1.69 11.91
C THR A 135 -6.81 -2.18 10.85
N PHE A 136 -7.07 -3.31 10.19
CA PHE A 136 -6.16 -3.85 9.19
C PHE A 136 -5.97 -2.93 7.98
N LEU A 137 -7.05 -2.28 7.53
CA LEU A 137 -7.00 -1.28 6.46
C LEU A 137 -6.21 -0.04 6.89
N ALA A 138 -6.42 0.45 8.12
CA ALA A 138 -5.69 1.60 8.65
C ALA A 138 -4.18 1.32 8.71
N LEU A 139 -3.77 0.13 9.17
CA LEU A 139 -2.36 -0.27 9.21
C LEU A 139 -1.74 -0.41 7.82
N ASN A 140 -2.48 -0.89 6.82
CA ASN A 140 -1.99 -0.96 5.44
C ASN A 140 -1.87 0.43 4.78
N THR A 141 -2.68 1.39 5.22
CA THR A 141 -2.65 2.77 4.69
C THR A 141 -1.50 3.59 5.29
N GLY A 142 -1.25 3.45 6.59
CA GLY A 142 -0.17 4.14 7.30
C GLY A 142 1.13 3.35 7.39
N CYS A 143 1.28 2.26 6.63
CA CYS A 143 2.26 1.22 6.91
C CYS A 143 3.71 1.75 7.05
N ILE A 144 4.37 1.33 8.14
CA ILE A 144 5.80 1.57 8.32
C ILE A 144 6.53 0.86 7.20
N THR A 145 7.35 1.58 6.44
CA THR A 145 8.18 1.01 5.37
C THR A 145 9.64 1.32 5.67
N VAL A 146 10.41 0.29 6.03
CA VAL A 146 11.84 0.43 6.37
C VAL A 146 12.68 0.61 5.12
N ILE A 147 12.35 -0.13 4.05
CA ILE A 147 13.09 -0.09 2.80
C ILE A 147 12.15 0.31 1.66
N PRO A 148 12.05 1.61 1.32
CA PRO A 148 11.17 2.09 0.25
C PRO A 148 11.74 1.82 -1.15
N THR A 149 11.93 0.54 -1.50
CA THR A 149 12.57 0.08 -2.75
C THR A 149 11.93 0.70 -4.00
N THR A 150 10.60 0.83 -4.03
CA THR A 150 9.86 1.43 -5.15
C THR A 150 10.23 2.91 -5.32
N ILE A 151 10.27 3.68 -4.23
CA ILE A 151 10.58 5.12 -4.31
C ILE A 151 12.05 5.33 -4.65
N ILE A 152 12.95 4.50 -4.09
CA ILE A 152 14.37 4.50 -4.47
C ILE A 152 14.51 4.26 -5.98
N GLY A 153 13.78 3.27 -6.53
CA GLY A 153 13.80 2.99 -7.96
C GLY A 153 13.27 4.12 -8.82
N ILE A 154 12.22 4.81 -8.38
CA ILE A 154 11.71 6.03 -9.04
C ILE A 154 12.77 7.14 -8.98
N ARG A 155 13.43 7.35 -7.84
CA ARG A 155 14.48 8.36 -7.71
C ARG A 155 15.67 8.09 -8.63
N VAL A 156 16.08 6.83 -8.78
CA VAL A 156 17.10 6.43 -9.77
C VAL A 156 16.64 6.77 -11.19
N LEU A 157 15.40 6.44 -11.54
CA LEU A 157 14.83 6.68 -12.87
C LEU A 157 14.80 8.16 -13.25
N TYR A 158 14.61 9.05 -12.27
CA TYR A 158 14.60 10.49 -12.46
C TYR A 158 15.97 11.16 -12.16
N GLY A 159 17.05 10.39 -12.05
CA GLY A 159 18.42 10.93 -11.98
C GLY A 159 18.83 11.53 -10.63
N SER A 160 18.21 11.08 -9.53
CA SER A 160 18.59 11.51 -8.18
C SER A 160 20.05 11.14 -7.87
N GLN A 161 20.84 12.10 -7.37
CA GLN A 161 22.25 11.91 -7.00
C GLN A 161 22.41 10.92 -5.84
N ASP A 162 21.55 11.02 -4.82
CA ASP A 162 21.44 10.04 -3.74
C ASP A 162 20.00 9.49 -3.66
N PRO A 163 19.68 8.39 -4.35
CA PRO A 163 18.36 7.78 -4.32
C PRO A 163 17.95 7.25 -2.94
N ALA A 164 18.90 6.89 -2.07
CA ALA A 164 18.64 6.24 -0.78
C ALA A 164 18.51 7.23 0.39
N GLU A 165 18.90 8.49 0.22
CA GLU A 165 18.77 9.55 1.23
C GLU A 165 17.38 9.64 1.90
N ILE A 166 16.31 9.35 1.15
CA ILE A 166 14.93 9.39 1.65
C ILE A 166 14.57 8.28 2.64
N VAL A 167 15.43 7.27 2.85
CA VAL A 167 15.11 6.13 3.72
C VAL A 167 14.76 6.62 5.13
N GLY A 168 15.58 7.51 5.71
CA GLY A 168 15.35 8.04 7.05
C GLY A 168 14.07 8.85 7.17
N THR A 169 13.83 9.76 6.22
CA THR A 169 12.62 10.61 6.20
C THR A 169 11.36 9.80 5.93
N THR A 170 11.45 8.74 5.12
CA THR A 170 10.34 7.82 4.85
C THR A 170 9.97 7.00 6.08
N ILE A 171 10.96 6.47 6.80
CA ILE A 171 10.72 5.76 8.06
C ILE A 171 10.02 6.70 9.06
N PHE A 172 10.51 7.93 9.21
CA PHE A 172 9.89 8.90 10.11
C PHE A 172 8.46 9.25 9.69
N ALA A 173 8.24 9.58 8.42
CA ALA A 173 6.91 9.92 7.90
C ALA A 173 5.91 8.76 8.04
N THR A 174 6.33 7.54 7.74
CA THR A 174 5.49 6.35 7.87
C THR A 174 5.23 5.97 9.32
N LEU A 175 6.19 6.17 10.23
CA LEU A 175 5.95 6.04 11.68
C LEU A 175 4.90 7.03 12.18
N CYS A 176 4.97 8.30 11.77
CA CYS A 176 3.96 9.30 12.09
C CYS A 176 2.59 8.89 11.53
N GLY A 177 2.52 8.49 10.26
CA GLY A 177 1.29 8.04 9.60
C GLY A 177 0.67 6.83 10.30
N MET A 178 1.47 5.81 10.61
CA MET A 178 1.04 4.61 11.34
C MET A 178 0.50 4.95 12.72
N THR A 179 1.18 5.85 13.45
CA THR A 179 0.77 6.27 14.79
C THR A 179 -0.58 6.96 14.76
N VAL A 180 -0.75 7.92 13.84
CA VAL A 180 -2.03 8.63 13.64
C VAL A 180 -3.13 7.66 13.22
N ALA A 181 -2.85 6.71 12.32
CA ALA A 181 -3.82 5.71 11.88
C ALA A 181 -4.30 4.83 13.04
N ILE A 182 -3.38 4.34 13.89
CA ILE A 182 -3.72 3.52 15.06
C ILE A 182 -4.50 4.33 16.10
N LEU A 183 -4.10 5.58 16.36
CA LEU A 183 -4.81 6.45 17.30
C LEU A 183 -6.22 6.76 16.80
N ALA A 184 -6.37 7.12 15.52
CA ALA A 184 -7.66 7.39 14.91
C ALA A 184 -8.57 6.15 14.96
N ASP A 185 -8.05 4.96 14.62
CA ASP A 185 -8.77 3.69 14.73
C ASP A 185 -9.27 3.44 16.16
N ARG A 186 -8.40 3.60 17.17
CA ARG A 186 -8.74 3.40 18.59
C ARG A 186 -9.78 4.42 19.08
N ILE A 187 -9.63 5.70 18.73
CA ILE A 187 -10.55 6.77 19.14
C ILE A 187 -11.92 6.55 18.51
N LEU A 188 -11.98 6.32 17.20
CA LEU A 188 -13.24 6.09 16.49
C LEU A 188 -13.92 4.83 17.01
N ARG A 189 -13.17 3.74 17.23
CA ARG A 189 -13.72 2.52 17.83
C ARG A 189 -14.33 2.79 19.20
N SER A 190 -13.66 3.55 20.07
CA SER A 190 -14.20 3.91 21.39
C SER A 190 -15.47 4.76 21.30
N LEU A 191 -15.52 5.71 20.37
CA LEU A 191 -16.68 6.60 20.18
C LEU A 191 -17.90 5.86 19.62
N TYR A 192 -17.68 4.96 18.66
CA TYR A 192 -18.76 4.25 17.98
C TYR A 192 -19.19 2.96 18.70
N ARG A 193 -18.34 2.36 19.55
CA ARG A 193 -18.71 1.16 20.32
C ARG A 193 -19.84 1.40 21.33
N ASN A 194 -20.07 2.64 21.76
CA ASN A 194 -21.22 2.98 22.61
C ASN A 194 -22.51 3.28 21.81
N ARG A 195 -22.47 3.28 20.48
CA ARG A 195 -23.61 3.62 19.61
C ARG A 195 -24.22 2.42 18.88
N TRP A 196 -23.66 1.22 19.05
CA TRP A 196 -24.04 0.00 18.30
C TRP A 196 -24.05 -1.26 19.17
#